data_AF-A0A291GQB8-F1
#
_entry.id   AF-A0A291GQB8-F1
#
_cell.length_a   1.000
_cell.length_b   1.000
_cell.length_c   1.000
_cell.angle_alpha   90.00
_cell.angle_beta   90.00
_cell.angle_gamma   90.00
#
_symmetry.space_group_name_H-M   'P 1'
#
loop_
_entity.id
_entity.type
_entity.pdbx_description
1 polymer ?
#
loop_
_entity_poly.entity_id
_entity_poly.type
_entity_poly.pdbx_seq_one_letter_code
_entity_poly.pdbx_strand_id
1 'polypeptide(L)'
;MPKSYTVPPPPHHNEGKTAAAWTMNLGIVLGSLGIGIGMVVSALSILIWVGAGVVVLAIIVGAVLSLTGRGQPRRYGVAAAAATAADGSARNTRSGRPAEADAR
;
A
#
# COMPACT_ATOMS: atom_id res chain seq x y z
N MET A 1 -16.93 -3.82 -35.55
CA MET A 1 -17.20 -2.99 -34.35
C MET A 1 -16.02 -3.09 -33.41
N PRO A 2 -15.34 -1.98 -33.06
CA PRO A 2 -14.29 -2.01 -32.05
C PRO A 2 -14.89 -2.43 -30.70
N LYS A 3 -14.29 -3.43 -30.05
CA LYS A 3 -14.71 -3.86 -28.71
C LYS A 3 -14.09 -2.93 -27.68
N SER A 4 -14.93 -2.27 -26.88
CA SER A 4 -14.48 -1.50 -25.73
C SER A 4 -14.51 -2.40 -24.50
N TYR A 5 -13.34 -2.64 -23.91
CA TYR A 5 -13.23 -3.30 -22.61
C TYR A 5 -12.99 -2.24 -21.55
N THR A 6 -13.76 -2.29 -20.46
CA THR A 6 -13.55 -1.40 -19.33
C THR A 6 -12.41 -1.97 -18.49
N VAL A 7 -11.25 -1.33 -18.53
CA VAL A 7 -10.10 -1.72 -17.69
C VAL A 7 -10.22 -1.00 -16.34
N PRO A 8 -10.06 -1.72 -15.21
CA PRO A 8 -10.02 -1.10 -13.91
C PRO A 8 -8.93 -0.02 -13.81
N PRO A 9 -9.09 0.97 -12.92
CA PRO A 9 -8.06 1.96 -12.66
C PRO A 9 -6.67 1.34 -12.44
N PRO A 10 -5.61 1.99 -12.96
CA PRO A 10 -4.25 1.59 -12.63
C PRO A 10 -4.04 1.54 -11.11
N PRO A 11 -3.34 0.52 -10.60
CA PRO A 11 -2.95 0.46 -9.19
C PRO A 11 -2.15 1.67 -8.75
N HIS A 12 -2.15 1.92 -7.44
CA HIS A 12 -1.28 2.93 -6.87
C HIS A 12 0.19 2.57 -7.13
N HIS A 13 0.94 3.51 -7.71
CA HIS A 13 2.35 3.35 -8.10
C HIS A 13 3.31 3.19 -6.92
N ASN A 14 2.82 3.25 -5.68
CA ASN A 14 3.62 3.12 -4.48
C ASN A 14 3.75 1.65 -4.01
N GLU A 15 3.09 0.68 -4.64
CA GLU A 15 3.21 -0.76 -4.29
C GLU A 15 2.99 -1.06 -2.79
N GLY A 16 2.22 -0.22 -2.08
CA GLY A 16 2.06 -0.35 -0.62
C GLY A 16 3.19 0.27 0.23
N LYS A 17 4.23 0.83 -0.39
CA LYS A 17 5.35 1.54 0.25
C LYS A 17 4.90 2.91 0.78
N THR A 18 4.09 2.89 1.83
CA THR A 18 3.61 4.09 2.51
C THR A 18 4.41 4.37 3.77
N ALA A 19 4.47 5.63 4.21
CA ALA A 19 5.15 5.98 5.45
C ALA A 19 4.56 5.23 6.65
N ALA A 20 3.22 5.11 6.71
CA ALA A 20 2.55 4.32 7.74
C ALA A 20 3.00 2.85 7.76
N ALA A 21 3.06 2.21 6.58
CA ALA A 21 3.49 0.81 6.47
C ALA A 21 4.96 0.62 6.84
N TRP A 22 5.86 1.50 6.37
CA TRP A 22 7.29 1.42 6.68
C TRP A 22 7.57 1.65 8.16
N THR A 23 6.91 2.62 8.79
CA THR A 23 7.06 2.87 10.24
C THR A 23 6.61 1.67 11.07
N MET A 24 5.45 1.09 10.75
CA MET A 24 4.94 -0.09 11.44
C MET A 24 5.87 -1.29 11.25
N ASN A 25 6.31 -1.55 10.02
CA ASN A 25 7.20 -2.66 9.69
C ASN A 25 8.55 -2.55 10.43
N LEU A 26 9.22 -1.40 10.36
CA LEU A 26 10.50 -1.18 11.04
C LEU A 26 10.36 -1.36 12.56
N GLY A 27 9.30 -0.80 13.15
CA GLY A 27 9.07 -0.94 14.59
C GLY A 27 8.81 -2.38 15.02
N ILE A 28 8.02 -3.15 14.25
CA ILE A 28 7.77 -4.57 14.52
C ILE A 28 9.07 -5.38 14.39
N VAL A 29 9.87 -5.15 13.35
CA VAL A 29 11.14 -5.85 13.16
C VAL A 29 12.11 -5.57 14.31
N LEU A 30 12.27 -4.30 14.71
CA LEU A 30 13.14 -3.92 15.82
C LEU A 30 12.66 -4.48 17.15
N GLY A 31 11.36 -4.44 17.43
CA GLY A 31 10.79 -5.04 18.64
C GLY A 31 10.95 -6.56 18.68
N SER A 32 10.70 -7.22 17.55
CA SER A 32 10.87 -8.68 17.41
C SER A 32 12.32 -9.11 17.58
N LEU A 33 13.27 -8.32 17.07
CA LEU A 33 14.69 -8.54 17.27
C LEU A 33 15.05 -8.47 18.76
N GLY A 34 14.54 -7.47 19.48
CA GLY A 34 14.70 -7.37 20.93
C GLY A 34 14.16 -8.61 21.67
N ILE A 35 12.95 -9.05 21.32
CA ILE A 35 12.36 -10.27 21.90
C ILE A 35 13.27 -11.48 21.64
N GLY A 36 13.71 -11.68 20.40
CA GLY A 36 14.59 -12.80 20.05
C GLY A 36 15.89 -12.80 20.86
N ILE A 37 16.53 -11.64 21.03
CA ILE A 37 17.74 -11.50 21.85
C ILE A 37 17.46 -11.85 23.31
N GLY A 38 16.37 -11.33 23.89
CA GLY A 38 16.00 -11.60 25.27
C GLY A 38 15.63 -13.07 25.55
N MET A 39 15.19 -13.80 24.51
CA MET A 39 14.92 -15.23 24.59
C MET A 39 16.21 -16.08 24.59
N VAL A 40 17.25 -15.63 23.88
CA VAL A 40 18.52 -16.37 23.76
C VAL A 40 19.48 -16.05 24.91
N VAL A 41 19.54 -14.79 25.33
CA VAL A 41 20.48 -14.31 26.35
C VAL A 41 19.73 -14.11 27.67
N SER A 42 19.86 -15.07 28.59
CA SER A 42 19.10 -15.10 29.86
C SER A 42 19.25 -13.83 30.71
N ALA A 43 20.45 -13.25 30.75
CA ALA A 43 20.74 -12.00 31.44
C ALA A 43 19.97 -10.80 30.86
N LEU A 44 19.47 -10.91 29.62
CA LEU A 44 18.73 -9.87 28.90
C LEU A 44 17.24 -10.19 28.76
N SER A 45 16.68 -11.06 29.60
CA SER A 45 15.25 -11.41 29.56
C SER A 45 14.30 -10.20 29.60
N ILE A 46 14.73 -9.06 30.17
CA ILE A 46 13.99 -7.79 30.14
C ILE A 46 13.69 -7.28 28.71
N LEU A 47 14.54 -7.61 27.73
CA LEU A 47 14.34 -7.25 26.32
C LEU A 47 13.07 -7.86 25.72
N ILE A 48 12.55 -8.95 26.29
CA ILE A 48 11.28 -9.54 25.85
C ILE A 48 10.15 -8.52 26.05
N TRP A 49 10.08 -7.91 27.23
CA TRP A 49 9.05 -6.93 27.57
C TRP A 49 9.27 -5.60 26.86
N VAL A 50 10.52 -5.15 26.74
CA VAL A 50 10.86 -3.94 25.99
C VAL A 50 10.48 -4.12 24.51
N GLY A 51 10.86 -5.24 23.91
CA GLY A 51 10.54 -5.55 22.52
C GLY A 51 9.03 -5.67 22.29
N ALA A 52 8.29 -6.30 23.19
CA ALA A 52 6.83 -6.35 23.15
C ALA A 52 6.20 -4.94 23.21
N GLY A 53 6.71 -4.07 24.09
CA GLY A 53 6.29 -2.67 24.17
C GLY A 53 6.55 -1.91 22.87
N VAL A 54 7.71 -2.10 22.25
CA VAL A 54 8.06 -1.51 20.95
C VAL A 54 7.12 -1.99 19.84
N VAL A 55 6.77 -3.27 19.80
CA VAL A 55 5.81 -3.82 18.82
C VAL A 55 4.44 -3.15 18.99
N VAL A 56 3.92 -3.08 20.21
CA VAL A 56 2.63 -2.43 20.49
C VAL A 56 2.65 -0.96 20.06
N LEU A 57 3.72 -0.23 20.41
CA LEU A 57 3.89 1.16 20.02
C LEU A 57 3.94 1.34 18.50
N ALA A 58 4.67 0.46 17.79
CA ALA A 58 4.78 0.50 16.34
C ALA A 58 3.42 0.30 15.65
N ILE A 59 2.59 -0.61 16.17
CA ILE A 59 1.22 -0.84 15.68
C ILE A 59 0.38 0.44 15.88
N ILE A 60 0.41 1.02 17.08
CA ILE A 60 -0.35 2.24 17.39
C ILE A 60 0.07 3.40 16.47
N VAL A 61 1.37 3.66 16.38
CA VAL A 61 1.92 4.76 15.55
C VAL A 61 1.61 4.53 14.07
N GLY A 62 1.80 3.31 13.57
CA GLY A 62 1.45 2.94 12.20
C GLY A 62 -0.03 3.13 11.88
N ALA A 63 -0.92 2.74 12.80
CA ALA A 63 -2.35 2.93 12.66
C ALA A 63 -2.73 4.42 12.64
N VAL A 64 -2.17 5.24 13.54
CA VAL A 64 -2.40 6.69 13.59
C VAL A 64 -1.90 7.36 12.31
N LEU A 65 -0.73 6.98 11.81
CA LEU A 65 -0.21 7.46 10.52
C LEU A 65 -1.15 7.11 9.36
N SER A 66 -1.69 5.89 9.35
CA SER A 66 -2.65 5.47 8.33
C SER A 66 -3.95 6.28 8.38
N LEU A 67 -4.49 6.51 9.58
CA LEU A 67 -5.71 7.28 9.81
C LEU A 67 -5.55 8.77 9.45
N THR A 68 -4.36 9.33 9.61
CA THR A 68 -4.05 10.71 9.24
C THR A 68 -3.68 10.88 7.76
N GLY A 69 -3.85 9.84 6.93
CA GLY A 69 -3.66 9.92 5.49
C GLY A 69 -2.23 9.63 5.01
N ARG A 70 -1.31 9.22 5.89
CA ARG A 70 0.03 8.75 5.50
C ARG A 70 0.10 7.27 5.13
N GLY A 71 -1.04 6.59 5.14
CA GLY A 71 -1.23 5.25 4.60
C GLY A 71 -1.76 5.27 3.16
N GLN A 72 -2.10 4.09 2.64
CA GLN A 72 -2.70 3.98 1.31
C GLN A 72 -4.20 4.30 1.39
N PRO A 73 -4.78 5.02 0.41
CA PRO A 73 -6.21 5.29 0.40
C PRO A 73 -7.00 3.97 0.43
N ARG A 74 -7.97 3.87 1.35
CA ARG A 74 -8.84 2.69 1.50
C ARG A 74 -9.79 2.48 0.31
N ARG A 75 -10.01 3.54 -0.46
CA ARG A 75 -10.84 3.48 -1.66
C ARG A 75 -9.94 3.54 -2.88
N TYR A 76 -9.88 2.42 -3.59
CA TYR A 76 -9.48 2.42 -4.99
C TYR A 76 -10.40 3.43 -5.70
N GLY A 77 -9.84 4.37 -6.45
CA GLY A 77 -10.60 5.51 -7.00
C GLY A 77 -11.56 5.12 -8.12
N VAL A 78 -12.52 4.22 -7.87
CA VAL A 78 -13.44 3.67 -8.89
C VAL A 78 -14.19 4.80 -9.59
N ALA A 79 -14.57 5.86 -8.87
CA ALA A 79 -15.24 7.04 -9.42
C ALA A 79 -14.32 7.90 -10.32
N ALA A 80 -13.08 8.16 -9.89
CA ALA A 80 -12.10 8.90 -10.68
C ALA A 80 -11.67 8.11 -11.94
N ALA A 81 -11.61 6.79 -11.80
CA ALA A 81 -11.31 5.89 -12.90
C ALA A 81 -12.47 5.74 -13.88
N ALA A 82 -13.71 5.71 -13.38
CA ALA A 82 -14.90 5.72 -14.23
C ALA A 82 -14.98 7.01 -15.05
N ALA A 83 -14.67 8.16 -14.46
CA ALA A 83 -14.59 9.44 -15.17
C ALA A 83 -13.49 9.44 -16.24
N THR A 84 -12.28 8.96 -15.89
CA THR A 84 -11.15 8.87 -16.84
C THR A 84 -11.43 7.88 -17.97
N ALA A 85 -12.11 6.76 -17.68
CA ALA A 85 -12.52 5.77 -18.67
C ALA A 85 -13.59 6.30 -19.63
N ALA A 86 -14.54 7.12 -19.13
CA ALA A 86 -15.52 7.79 -19.97
C ALA A 86 -14.84 8.72 -20.99
N ASP A 87 -13.87 9.52 -20.54
CA ASP A 87 -13.09 10.42 -21.42
C ASP A 87 -12.18 9.66 -22.41
N GLY A 88 -11.61 8.53 -21.99
CA GLY A 88 -10.79 7.67 -22.84
C GLY A 88 -11.60 6.98 -23.94
N SER A 89 -12.80 6.49 -23.61
CA SER A 89 -13.69 5.88 -24.59
C SER A 89 -14.13 6.88 -25.67
N ALA A 90 -14.50 8.10 -25.28
CA ALA A 90 -14.88 9.17 -26.20
C ALA A 90 -13.74 9.56 -27.16
N ARG A 91 -12.49 9.58 -26.67
CA ARG A 91 -11.30 9.82 -27.53
C ARG A 91 -11.03 8.67 -28.49
N ASN A 92 -11.10 7.42 -28.03
CA ASN A 92 -10.87 6.25 -28.87
C ASN A 92 -11.95 6.07 -29.94
N THR A 93 -13.21 6.41 -29.67
CA THR A 93 -14.27 6.41 -30.69
C THR A 93 -14.04 7.44 -31.79
N ARG A 94 -13.36 8.55 -31.48
CA ARG A 94 -13.10 9.65 -32.41
C ARG A 94 -11.82 9.43 -33.24
N SER A 95 -10.88 8.61 -32.79
CA SER A 95 -9.54 8.51 -33.39
C SER A 95 -9.46 7.64 -34.65
N GLY A 96 -10.48 6.85 -34.99
CA GLY A 96 -10.51 6.01 -36.20
C GLY A 96 -9.39 4.95 -36.31
N ARG A 97 -8.48 4.88 -35.33
CA ARG A 97 -7.36 3.93 -35.27
C ARG A 97 -7.83 2.62 -34.64
N PRO A 98 -7.62 1.46 -35.29
CA PRO A 98 -7.89 0.17 -34.67
C PRO A 98 -6.95 -0.03 -33.47
N ALA A 99 -7.51 -0.47 -32.34
CA ALA A 99 -6.82 -0.64 -31.06
C ALA A 99 -5.69 -1.69 -31.08
N GLU A 100 -5.50 -2.43 -32.18
CA GLU A 100 -4.45 -3.44 -32.35
C GLU A 100 -3.07 -2.85 -32.66
N ALA A 101 -2.97 -1.56 -33.02
CA ALA A 101 -1.72 -0.99 -33.53
C ALA A 101 -0.61 -0.81 -32.48
N ASP A 102 -0.94 -0.73 -31.19
CA ASP A 102 0.02 -0.38 -30.11
C ASP A 102 0.43 -1.57 -29.21
N ALA A 103 0.07 -2.81 -29.57
CA ALA A 103 0.38 -4.00 -28.77
C ALA A 103 1.72 -4.68 -29.12
N ARG A 104 2.73 -3.94 -29.59
CA ARG A 104 4.05 -4.49 -29.94
C ARG A 104 5.14 -4.03 -28.99
#